data_AF-A0A7J6MBN9-F1
#
_entry.id   AF-A0A7J6MBN9-F1
#
_cell.length_a   1.000
_cell.length_b   1.000
_cell.length_c   1.000
_cell.angle_alpha   90.00
_cell.angle_beta   90.00
_cell.angle_gamma   90.00
#
_symmetry.space_group_name_H-M   'P 1'
#
loop_
_entity.id
_entity.type
_entity.pdbx_description
1 polymer ?
#
loop_
_entity_poly.entity_id
_entity_poly.type
_entity_poly.pdbx_seq_one_letter_code
_entity_poly.pdbx_strand_id
1 'polypeptide(L)'
;MKNYLKVHHYVERSYKVGYLHVIVNDVVDLLIMLEDLDVLNVMLVLYIHIHNGSDLEQQSSRWGRGQNENSGDMYWCTEPCTFCRTQFGAADMEEMENLEKQYEDRLSITSSDDEADIELVYSEAIKVFCRGCHWILHQMDLWLITLCRDKEDYLGTLAHQKDKSMYLSKVTPLANYSYAWSFEEMADTYQSLIATTVSSSSSSHITKASCYEMLTLYERTFYMLTVLCGCDHAFTQSALNKWSTVRDVLLGLEDSSRMVGDKKEESKEEGEEEEVDITNDNVSYHWSNPTSHVCEDYNVTLLTTGQEGEGEEEEGQYQQQQQQQQQQQQQQQQQQQLHHYQQQKDPV
;
A
#
# COMPACT_ATOMS: atom_id res chain seq x y z
N MET A 1 26.45 -2.51 -37.08
CA MET A 1 25.97 -3.74 -37.77
C MET A 1 26.84 -4.99 -37.60
N LYS A 2 27.61 -5.15 -36.50
CA LYS A 2 28.33 -6.41 -36.19
C LYS A 2 28.06 -6.99 -34.79
N ASN A 3 27.22 -6.33 -33.99
CA ASN A 3 26.80 -6.84 -32.67
C ASN A 3 25.36 -7.39 -32.64
N TYR A 4 24.60 -7.29 -33.74
CA TYR A 4 23.23 -7.81 -33.83
C TYR A 4 23.13 -9.30 -34.18
N LEU A 5 24.24 -9.95 -34.55
CA LEU A 5 24.26 -11.33 -35.03
C LEU A 5 24.77 -12.37 -34.01
N LYS A 6 25.18 -11.95 -32.81
CA LYS A 6 25.62 -12.89 -31.76
C LYS A 6 24.53 -13.30 -30.77
N VAL A 7 23.41 -12.57 -30.69
CA VAL A 7 22.30 -12.92 -29.79
C VAL A 7 21.36 -13.95 -30.43
N HIS A 8 21.24 -13.96 -31.76
CA HIS A 8 20.33 -14.87 -32.47
C HIS A 8 20.77 -16.34 -32.47
N HIS A 9 22.04 -16.65 -32.16
CA HIS A 9 22.55 -18.02 -32.25
C HIS A 9 22.50 -18.80 -30.92
N TYR A 10 22.09 -18.16 -29.82
CA TYR A 10 21.96 -18.81 -28.50
C TYR A 10 20.51 -19.13 -28.11
N VAL A 11 19.53 -18.78 -28.96
CA VAL A 11 18.09 -18.94 -28.68
C VAL A 11 17.48 -20.19 -29.33
N GLU A 12 18.24 -20.94 -30.15
CA GLU A 12 17.71 -22.10 -30.89
C GLU A 12 17.78 -23.46 -30.15
N ARG A 13 17.93 -23.46 -28.83
CA ARG A 13 17.79 -24.67 -28.01
C ARG A 13 17.07 -24.39 -26.70
N SER A 14 15.75 -24.30 -26.76
CA SER A 14 14.81 -24.84 -25.75
C SER A 14 13.37 -24.64 -26.22
N TYR A 15 12.89 -25.54 -27.07
CA TYR A 15 11.46 -25.67 -27.34
C TYR A 15 10.76 -26.28 -26.12
N LYS A 16 10.21 -25.44 -25.26
CA LYS A 16 9.02 -25.66 -24.42
C LYS A 16 8.87 -24.47 -23.46
N VAL A 17 7.85 -23.64 -23.71
CA VAL A 17 7.04 -22.79 -22.79
C VAL A 17 6.57 -21.58 -23.61
N GLY A 18 5.43 -21.74 -24.28
CA GLY A 18 4.83 -20.70 -25.13
C GLY A 18 4.19 -19.53 -24.38
N TYR A 19 4.23 -19.51 -23.05
CA TYR A 19 3.63 -18.46 -22.22
C TYR A 19 4.63 -17.43 -21.68
N LEU A 20 5.95 -17.69 -21.74
CA LEU A 20 6.96 -16.78 -21.21
C LEU A 20 7.36 -15.68 -22.21
N HIS A 21 7.14 -15.91 -23.51
CA HIS A 21 7.66 -15.04 -24.57
C HIS A 21 6.85 -13.75 -24.77
N VAL A 22 5.60 -13.72 -24.29
CA VAL A 22 4.74 -12.52 -24.30
C VAL A 22 5.15 -11.58 -23.16
N ILE A 23 5.38 -12.13 -21.96
CA ILE A 23 5.80 -11.36 -20.78
C ILE A 23 7.16 -10.69 -21.00
N VAL A 24 8.12 -11.35 -21.65
CA VAL A 24 9.46 -10.78 -21.83
C VAL A 24 9.48 -9.60 -22.81
N ASN A 25 8.65 -9.59 -23.85
CA ASN A 25 8.60 -8.45 -24.78
C ASN A 25 7.87 -7.25 -24.14
N ASP A 26 6.77 -7.50 -23.42
CA ASP A 26 6.03 -6.43 -22.72
C ASP A 26 6.87 -5.83 -21.57
N VAL A 27 7.71 -6.63 -20.90
CA VAL A 27 8.63 -6.18 -19.85
C VAL A 27 9.82 -5.40 -20.44
N VAL A 28 10.31 -5.75 -21.63
CA VAL A 28 11.39 -5.01 -22.31
C VAL A 28 10.90 -3.65 -22.80
N ASP A 29 9.65 -3.53 -23.24
CA ASP A 29 9.05 -2.25 -23.59
C ASP A 29 8.75 -1.39 -22.34
N LEU A 30 8.40 -2.03 -21.20
CA LEU A 30 8.31 -1.37 -19.88
C LEU A 30 9.68 -0.88 -19.36
N LEU A 31 10.76 -1.62 -19.65
CA LEU A 31 12.14 -1.29 -19.27
C LEU A 31 12.71 -0.06 -19.99
N ILE A 32 12.15 0.32 -21.15
CA ILE A 32 12.56 1.51 -21.90
C ILE A 32 11.84 2.78 -21.39
N MET A 33 10.73 2.65 -20.66
CA MET A 33 9.89 3.79 -20.22
C MET A 33 10.22 4.36 -18.84
N LEU A 34 11.04 3.70 -18.03
CA LEU A 34 11.28 4.07 -16.63
C LEU A 34 12.71 4.63 -16.45
N GLU A 35 12.86 5.96 -16.49
CA GLU A 35 14.10 6.66 -16.12
C GLU A 35 14.25 6.88 -14.61
N ASP A 36 13.35 6.34 -13.78
CA ASP A 36 13.42 6.45 -12.33
C ASP A 36 14.20 5.29 -11.69
N LEU A 37 15.33 5.65 -11.05
CA LEU A 37 16.26 4.73 -10.38
C LEU A 37 15.61 3.89 -9.27
N ASP A 38 14.53 4.36 -8.65
CA ASP A 38 13.88 3.66 -7.54
C ASP A 38 12.95 2.53 -8.00
N VAL A 39 12.27 2.69 -9.15
CA VAL A 39 11.46 1.62 -9.75
C VAL A 39 12.36 0.58 -10.41
N LEU A 40 13.45 1.03 -11.03
CA LEU A 40 14.51 0.15 -11.53
C LEU A 40 15.15 -0.68 -10.42
N ASN A 41 15.35 -0.14 -9.21
CA ASN A 41 15.85 -0.94 -8.09
C ASN A 41 14.86 -2.02 -7.65
N VAL A 42 13.57 -1.73 -7.56
CA VAL A 42 12.54 -2.72 -7.20
C VAL A 42 12.40 -3.80 -8.28
N MET A 43 12.45 -3.42 -9.55
CA MET A 43 12.36 -4.33 -10.70
C MET A 43 13.65 -5.11 -10.95
N LEU A 44 14.83 -4.53 -10.72
CA LEU A 44 16.12 -5.22 -10.78
C LEU A 44 16.23 -6.24 -9.64
N VAL A 45 15.71 -5.91 -8.45
CA VAL A 45 15.58 -6.88 -7.34
C VAL A 45 14.65 -8.02 -7.72
N LEU A 46 13.50 -7.75 -8.38
CA LEU A 46 12.59 -8.77 -8.91
C LEU A 46 13.20 -9.60 -10.04
N TYR A 47 13.93 -8.99 -10.97
CA TYR A 47 14.59 -9.66 -12.10
C TYR A 47 15.76 -10.53 -11.63
N ILE A 48 16.59 -10.03 -10.70
CA ILE A 48 17.62 -10.81 -10.01
C ILE A 48 16.96 -11.95 -9.21
N HIS A 49 15.81 -11.73 -8.56
CA HIS A 49 15.07 -12.77 -7.83
C HIS A 49 14.51 -13.87 -8.74
N ILE A 50 13.93 -13.51 -9.89
CA ILE A 50 13.34 -14.47 -10.83
C ILE A 50 14.43 -15.31 -11.51
N HIS A 51 15.61 -14.73 -11.74
CA HIS A 51 16.73 -15.44 -12.40
C HIS A 51 17.70 -16.14 -11.44
N ASN A 52 17.79 -15.74 -10.16
CA ASN A 52 18.60 -16.40 -9.14
C ASN A 52 17.71 -17.16 -8.15
N GLY A 53 16.95 -18.15 -8.64
CA GLY A 53 16.06 -19.02 -7.86
C GLY A 53 16.71 -19.89 -6.76
N SER A 54 17.83 -19.46 -6.19
CA SER A 54 18.58 -20.09 -5.10
C SER A 54 18.60 -19.26 -3.80
N ASP A 55 18.16 -18.00 -3.79
CA ASP A 55 18.29 -17.12 -2.60
C ASP A 55 16.99 -16.98 -1.76
N LEU A 56 15.89 -17.62 -2.17
CA LEU A 56 14.62 -17.63 -1.42
C LEU A 56 14.73 -18.37 -0.07
N GLU A 57 15.63 -19.36 0.05
CA GLU A 57 15.93 -19.97 1.34
C GLU A 57 16.63 -18.98 2.28
N GLN A 58 17.46 -18.06 1.79
CA GLN A 58 18.18 -17.11 2.63
C GLN A 58 17.33 -15.95 3.15
N GLN A 59 16.32 -15.49 2.40
CA GLN A 59 15.41 -14.43 2.87
C GLN A 59 14.27 -14.99 3.73
N SER A 60 13.81 -16.21 3.47
CA SER A 60 12.96 -16.96 4.41
C SER A 60 13.66 -17.18 5.75
N SER A 61 14.99 -17.37 5.76
CA SER A 61 15.78 -17.47 7.00
C SER A 61 16.13 -16.12 7.64
N ARG A 62 15.79 -14.98 7.01
CA ARG A 62 16.03 -13.64 7.58
C ARG A 62 15.06 -13.29 8.71
N TRP A 63 13.90 -13.94 8.72
CA TRP A 63 12.91 -13.92 9.81
C TRP A 63 12.48 -15.33 10.22
N GLY A 64 13.15 -16.36 9.68
CA GLY A 64 12.86 -17.77 9.92
C GLY A 64 14.01 -18.46 10.62
N ARG A 65 13.68 -19.14 11.73
CA ARG A 65 14.39 -20.24 12.40
C ARG A 65 15.74 -20.63 11.76
N GLY A 66 16.83 -19.99 12.20
CA GLY A 66 18.17 -20.44 11.88
C GLY A 66 18.51 -21.67 12.74
N GLN A 67 18.75 -22.82 12.11
CA GLN A 67 19.31 -23.97 12.82
C GLN A 67 20.83 -23.80 12.90
N ASN A 68 21.39 -23.82 14.11
CA ASN A 68 22.81 -24.01 14.30
C ASN A 68 23.10 -25.52 14.20
N GLU A 69 23.89 -25.93 13.20
CA GLU A 69 24.17 -27.35 12.88
C GLU A 69 24.86 -28.12 14.03
N ASN A 70 25.32 -27.44 15.09
CA ASN A 70 26.04 -28.03 16.20
C ASN A 70 25.27 -28.17 17.53
N SER A 71 24.07 -27.61 17.67
CA SER A 71 23.32 -27.72 18.93
C SER A 71 21.86 -28.16 18.80
N GLY A 72 21.26 -28.14 17.61
CA GLY A 72 19.83 -28.42 17.46
C GLY A 72 18.91 -27.38 18.13
N ASP A 73 19.49 -26.39 18.79
CA ASP A 73 18.79 -25.26 19.39
C ASP A 73 18.51 -24.22 18.30
N MET A 74 17.24 -23.87 18.22
CA MET A 74 16.67 -22.98 17.23
C MET A 74 16.59 -21.58 17.85
N TYR A 75 17.46 -20.68 17.42
CA TYR A 75 17.49 -19.31 17.94
C TYR A 75 16.73 -18.36 17.00
N TRP A 76 15.91 -17.49 17.58
CA TRP A 76 15.26 -16.40 16.86
C TRP A 76 16.20 -15.19 16.75
N CYS A 77 16.21 -14.55 15.58
CA CYS A 77 16.82 -13.26 15.27
C CYS A 77 18.20 -12.96 15.92
N THR A 78 19.24 -13.67 15.47
CA THR A 78 20.63 -13.45 15.91
C THR A 78 21.31 -12.21 15.28
N GLU A 79 20.55 -11.40 14.53
CA GLU A 79 21.10 -10.23 13.85
C GLU A 79 21.49 -9.14 14.86
N PRO A 80 22.67 -8.51 14.70
CA PRO A 80 23.05 -7.38 15.54
C PRO A 80 22.06 -6.22 15.40
N CYS A 81 21.86 -5.47 16.48
CA CYS A 81 21.04 -4.26 16.49
C CYS A 81 21.42 -3.33 15.32
N THR A 82 20.42 -2.90 14.55
CA THR A 82 20.62 -2.07 13.35
C THR A 82 21.25 -0.71 13.66
N PHE A 83 21.09 -0.21 14.88
CA PHE A 83 21.63 1.07 15.34
C PHE A 83 23.01 0.92 15.99
N CYS A 84 23.11 0.21 17.12
CA CYS A 84 24.34 0.14 17.91
C CYS A 84 25.23 -1.07 17.57
N ARG A 85 24.77 -1.98 16.70
CA ARG A 85 25.47 -3.22 16.32
C ARG A 85 25.74 -4.19 17.49
N THR A 86 25.12 -3.98 18.65
CA THR A 86 25.15 -4.94 19.75
C THR A 86 24.42 -6.22 19.34
N GLN A 87 25.03 -7.36 19.58
CA GLN A 87 24.42 -8.67 19.41
C GLN A 87 23.94 -9.17 20.77
N PHE A 88 22.72 -9.69 20.82
CA PHE A 88 22.15 -10.25 22.05
C PHE A 88 22.83 -11.56 22.43
N GLY A 89 23.07 -11.74 23.73
CA GLY A 89 23.52 -13.02 24.27
C GLY A 89 22.36 -14.02 24.35
N ALA A 90 22.67 -15.30 24.61
CA ALA A 90 21.64 -16.34 24.74
C ALA A 90 20.63 -16.05 25.86
N ALA A 91 21.09 -15.50 26.99
CA ALA A 91 20.21 -15.11 28.10
C ALA A 91 19.26 -13.97 27.72
N ASP A 92 19.74 -12.97 26.98
CA ASP A 92 18.90 -11.85 26.54
C ASP A 92 17.85 -12.34 25.51
N MET A 93 18.23 -13.27 24.63
CA MET A 93 17.30 -13.88 23.67
C MET A 93 16.20 -14.67 24.39
N GLU A 94 16.54 -15.47 25.41
CA GLU A 94 15.56 -16.20 26.23
C GLU A 94 14.60 -15.24 26.96
N GLU A 95 15.11 -14.11 27.47
CA GLU A 95 14.27 -13.07 28.07
C GLU A 95 13.30 -12.46 27.04
N MET A 96 13.78 -12.12 25.84
CA MET A 96 12.95 -11.57 24.78
C MET A 96 11.88 -12.56 24.29
N GLU A 97 12.20 -13.85 24.18
CA GLU A 97 11.23 -14.90 23.83
C GLU A 97 10.15 -15.04 24.92
N ASN A 98 10.53 -14.98 26.19
CA ASN A 98 9.59 -15.00 27.30
C ASN A 98 8.69 -13.75 27.32
N LEU A 99 9.21 -12.58 26.96
CA LEU A 99 8.41 -11.37 26.80
C LEU A 99 7.45 -11.49 25.62
N GLU A 100 7.91 -11.99 24.47
CA GLU A 100 7.05 -12.23 23.31
C GLU A 100 5.85 -13.10 23.68
N LYS A 101 6.10 -14.23 24.34
CA LYS A 101 5.05 -15.13 24.79
C LYS A 101 4.06 -14.47 25.75
N GLN A 102 4.53 -13.65 26.69
CA GLN A 102 3.66 -12.91 27.59
C GLN A 102 2.75 -11.92 26.84
N TYR A 103 3.26 -11.26 25.79
CA TYR A 103 2.45 -10.37 24.95
C TYR A 103 1.50 -11.14 24.03
N GLU A 104 1.86 -12.32 23.54
CA GLU A 104 0.96 -13.22 22.82
C GLU A 104 -0.20 -13.67 23.70
N ASP A 105 0.10 -14.14 24.91
CA ASP A 105 -0.92 -14.51 25.91
C ASP A 105 -1.79 -13.30 26.25
N ARG A 106 -1.18 -12.11 26.38
CA ARG A 106 -1.91 -10.86 26.64
C ARG A 106 -2.84 -10.47 25.50
N LEU A 107 -2.39 -10.59 24.25
CA LEU A 107 -3.21 -10.34 23.06
C LEU A 107 -4.44 -11.26 23.01
N SER A 108 -4.31 -12.50 23.46
CA SER A 108 -5.42 -13.47 23.45
C SER A 108 -6.58 -13.10 24.39
N ILE A 109 -6.31 -12.28 25.41
CA ILE A 109 -7.31 -11.81 26.39
C ILE A 109 -7.68 -10.33 26.22
N THR A 110 -6.96 -9.59 25.36
CA THR A 110 -7.33 -8.22 25.00
C THR A 110 -8.56 -8.24 24.10
N SER A 111 -9.61 -7.51 24.48
CA SER A 111 -10.77 -7.29 23.61
C SER A 111 -10.45 -6.21 22.58
N SER A 112 -10.88 -6.41 21.33
CA SER A 112 -10.80 -5.37 20.29
C SER A 112 -11.62 -4.11 20.61
N ASP A 113 -12.60 -4.25 21.51
CA ASP A 113 -13.56 -3.20 21.83
C ASP A 113 -13.17 -2.41 23.10
N ASP A 114 -12.15 -2.86 23.84
CA ASP A 114 -11.66 -2.19 25.04
C ASP A 114 -10.47 -1.28 24.69
N GLU A 115 -10.79 -0.09 24.21
CA GLU A 115 -9.80 0.88 23.77
C GLU A 115 -8.75 1.22 24.84
N ALA A 116 -9.18 1.49 26.07
CA ALA A 116 -8.27 1.89 27.13
C ALA A 116 -7.26 0.78 27.44
N ASP A 117 -7.71 -0.47 27.32
CA ASP A 117 -6.86 -1.64 27.46
C ASP A 117 -5.86 -1.76 26.30
N ILE A 118 -6.32 -1.59 25.06
CA ILE A 118 -5.47 -1.64 23.86
C ILE A 118 -4.39 -0.56 23.91
N GLU A 119 -4.75 0.69 24.22
CA GLU A 119 -3.79 1.79 24.33
C GLU A 119 -2.73 1.51 25.40
N LEU A 120 -3.15 1.00 26.56
CA LEU A 120 -2.24 0.64 27.65
C LEU A 120 -1.26 -0.45 27.20
N VAL A 121 -1.77 -1.56 26.67
CA VAL A 121 -0.93 -2.69 26.22
C VAL A 121 0.01 -2.26 25.10
N TYR A 122 -0.47 -1.46 24.14
CA TYR A 122 0.35 -0.94 23.06
C TYR A 122 1.49 -0.04 23.57
N SER A 123 1.18 0.87 24.51
CA SER A 123 2.18 1.79 25.08
C SER A 123 3.32 1.08 25.83
N GLU A 124 3.05 -0.10 26.41
CA GLU A 124 4.07 -0.95 27.01
C GLU A 124 4.78 -1.80 25.95
N ALA A 125 4.05 -2.33 24.96
CA ALA A 125 4.60 -3.17 23.90
C ALA A 125 5.64 -2.42 23.04
N ILE A 126 5.45 -1.14 22.75
CA ILE A 126 6.42 -0.33 21.96
C ILE A 126 7.76 -0.11 22.66
N LYS A 127 7.86 -0.41 23.96
CA LYS A 127 9.13 -0.39 24.71
C LYS A 127 9.94 -1.67 24.51
N VAL A 128 9.27 -2.76 24.13
CA VAL A 128 9.85 -4.09 23.93
C VAL A 128 10.09 -4.36 22.44
N PHE A 129 9.12 -4.01 21.59
CA PHE A 129 9.16 -4.28 20.16
C PHE A 129 9.39 -3.02 19.34
N CYS A 130 10.09 -3.15 18.21
CA CYS A 130 10.23 -2.06 17.26
C CYS A 130 8.98 -1.91 16.38
N ARG A 131 8.48 -0.66 16.28
CA ARG A 131 7.36 -0.31 15.39
C ARG A 131 7.61 -0.73 13.94
N GLY A 132 6.55 -1.19 13.28
CA GLY A 132 6.62 -1.66 11.89
C GLY A 132 7.58 -2.83 11.65
N CYS A 133 7.87 -3.65 12.67
CA CYS A 133 8.79 -4.79 12.57
C CYS A 133 8.22 -6.08 13.19
N HIS A 134 7.46 -5.98 14.28
CA HIS A 134 6.96 -7.15 15.03
C HIS A 134 5.47 -7.38 14.82
N TRP A 135 5.06 -8.65 14.71
CA TRP A 135 3.68 -9.03 14.38
C TRP A 135 2.69 -8.68 15.51
N ILE A 136 3.13 -8.72 16.78
CA ILE A 136 2.33 -8.30 17.93
C ILE A 136 1.92 -6.83 17.83
N LEU A 137 2.87 -5.94 17.51
CA LEU A 137 2.56 -4.52 17.30
C LEU A 137 1.66 -4.34 16.07
N HIS A 138 1.92 -5.08 14.99
CA HIS A 138 1.07 -5.04 13.81
C HIS A 138 -0.39 -5.40 14.13
N GLN A 139 -0.63 -6.43 14.94
CA GLN A 139 -1.98 -6.81 15.35
C GLN A 139 -2.68 -5.70 16.15
N MET A 140 -1.94 -5.04 17.06
CA MET A 140 -2.47 -3.91 17.82
C MET A 140 -2.71 -2.67 16.94
N ASP A 141 -1.82 -2.39 15.97
CA ASP A 141 -2.01 -1.30 15.00
C ASP A 141 -3.32 -1.50 14.23
N LEU A 142 -3.72 -2.73 13.87
CA LEU A 142 -5.00 -3.00 13.21
C LEU A 142 -6.21 -2.63 14.09
N TRP A 143 -6.15 -2.91 15.40
CA TRP A 143 -7.19 -2.50 16.33
C TRP A 143 -7.23 -0.97 16.48
N LEU A 144 -6.07 -0.34 16.67
CA LEU A 144 -5.96 1.11 16.83
C LEU A 144 -6.39 1.87 15.57
N ILE A 145 -6.12 1.36 14.36
CA ILE A 145 -6.64 1.91 13.11
C ILE A 145 -8.17 1.96 13.15
N THR A 146 -8.81 0.88 13.60
CA THR A 146 -10.27 0.79 13.65
C THR A 146 -10.83 1.78 14.67
N LEU A 147 -10.26 1.82 15.88
CA LEU A 147 -10.67 2.73 16.95
C LEU A 147 -10.48 4.20 16.58
N CYS A 148 -9.31 4.57 16.04
CA CYS A 148 -9.04 5.93 15.57
C CYS A 148 -10.02 6.33 14.47
N ARG A 149 -10.31 5.44 13.51
CA ARG A 149 -11.27 5.71 12.44
C ARG A 149 -12.68 5.93 12.97
N ASP A 150 -13.14 5.10 13.90
CA ASP A 150 -14.48 5.20 14.50
C ASP A 150 -14.65 6.49 15.32
N LYS A 151 -13.53 7.07 15.79
CA LYS A 151 -13.47 8.37 16.48
C LYS A 151 -13.21 9.56 15.57
N GLU A 152 -13.09 9.34 14.25
CA GLU A 152 -12.67 10.36 13.28
C GLU A 152 -11.29 10.96 13.60
N ASP A 153 -10.43 10.25 14.35
CA ASP A 153 -9.02 10.61 14.53
C ASP A 153 -8.21 10.14 13.30
N TYR A 154 -8.29 10.93 12.24
CA TYR A 154 -7.60 10.61 10.99
C TYR A 154 -6.07 10.68 11.12
N LEU A 155 -5.53 11.50 12.03
CA LEU A 155 -4.08 11.59 12.25
C LEU A 155 -3.55 10.32 12.94
N GLY A 156 -4.26 9.85 13.98
CA GLY A 156 -3.96 8.56 14.61
C GLY A 156 -4.08 7.41 13.62
N THR A 157 -5.15 7.41 12.81
CA THR A 157 -5.38 6.42 11.75
C THR A 157 -4.20 6.37 10.76
N LEU A 158 -3.74 7.53 10.27
CA LEU A 158 -2.57 7.61 9.37
C LEU A 158 -1.28 7.10 10.03
N ALA A 159 -1.06 7.43 11.30
CA ALA A 159 0.13 6.98 12.03
C ALA A 159 0.20 5.45 12.11
N HIS A 160 -0.90 4.81 12.50
CA HIS A 160 -0.95 3.35 12.60
C HIS A 160 -0.98 2.65 11.23
N GLN A 161 -1.63 3.24 10.22
CA GLN A 161 -1.55 2.72 8.84
C GLN A 161 -0.13 2.77 8.28
N LYS A 162 0.64 3.82 8.61
CA LYS A 162 2.06 3.89 8.23
C LYS A 162 2.86 2.75 8.86
N ASP A 163 2.64 2.47 10.15
CA ASP A 163 3.30 1.35 10.85
C ASP A 163 2.88 -0.01 10.27
N LYS A 164 1.59 -0.20 9.93
CA LYS A 164 1.07 -1.36 9.20
C LYS A 164 1.78 -1.55 7.85
N SER A 165 1.87 -0.50 7.03
CA SER A 165 2.52 -0.55 5.72
C SER A 165 4.02 -0.88 5.84
N MET A 166 4.69 -0.36 6.88
CA MET A 166 6.09 -0.62 7.16
C MET A 166 6.33 -2.08 7.57
N TYR A 167 5.45 -2.64 8.41
CA TYR A 167 5.47 -4.06 8.76
C TYR A 167 5.30 -4.95 7.52
N LEU A 168 4.26 -4.69 6.72
CA LEU A 168 3.97 -5.45 5.51
C LEU A 168 5.11 -5.39 4.49
N SER A 169 5.76 -4.23 4.34
CA SER A 169 6.93 -4.08 3.46
C SER A 169 8.12 -4.97 3.83
N LYS A 170 8.24 -5.36 5.11
CA LYS A 170 9.37 -6.17 5.60
C LYS A 170 9.05 -7.66 5.62
N VAL A 171 7.82 -8.01 6.00
CA VAL A 171 7.40 -9.40 6.20
C VAL A 171 6.85 -10.00 4.90
N THR A 172 6.14 -9.21 4.10
CA THR A 172 5.53 -9.62 2.84
C THR A 172 5.78 -8.57 1.75
N PRO A 173 7.04 -8.42 1.28
CA PRO A 173 7.43 -7.33 0.39
C PRO A 173 6.82 -7.43 -1.02
N LEU A 174 6.35 -8.61 -1.41
CA LEU A 174 5.68 -8.83 -2.69
C LEU A 174 4.23 -8.33 -2.64
N ALA A 175 3.70 -8.00 -3.83
CA ALA A 175 2.33 -7.55 -3.98
C ALA A 175 1.36 -8.54 -3.31
N ASN A 176 0.53 -8.02 -2.42
CA ASN A 176 -0.55 -8.74 -1.75
C ASN A 176 -1.66 -7.74 -1.40
N TYR A 177 -2.90 -8.24 -1.24
CA TYR A 177 -4.06 -7.37 -1.04
C TYR A 177 -3.94 -6.52 0.23
N SER A 178 -3.46 -7.08 1.34
CA SER A 178 -3.28 -6.34 2.59
C SER A 178 -2.34 -5.16 2.43
N TYR A 179 -1.27 -5.33 1.66
CA TYR A 179 -0.30 -4.27 1.42
C TYR A 179 -0.83 -3.23 0.41
N ALA A 180 -1.49 -3.67 -0.66
CA ALA A 180 -2.14 -2.78 -1.62
C ALA A 180 -3.19 -1.89 -0.93
N TRP A 181 -4.13 -2.50 -0.20
CA TRP A 181 -5.18 -1.77 0.51
C TRP A 181 -4.64 -0.89 1.63
N SER A 182 -3.49 -1.20 2.24
CA SER A 182 -2.91 -0.28 3.22
C SER A 182 -2.59 1.09 2.61
N PHE A 183 -2.15 1.14 1.34
CA PHE A 183 -1.92 2.41 0.65
C PHE A 183 -3.23 3.11 0.28
N GLU A 184 -4.22 2.37 -0.20
CA GLU A 184 -5.55 2.89 -0.52
C GLU A 184 -6.21 3.51 0.71
N GLU A 185 -6.22 2.78 1.83
CA GLU A 185 -6.81 3.22 3.10
C GLU A 185 -6.09 4.47 3.65
N MET A 186 -4.77 4.60 3.46
CA MET A 186 -4.05 5.83 3.83
C MET A 186 -4.51 7.02 2.99
N ALA A 187 -4.67 6.84 1.67
CA ALA A 187 -5.12 7.91 0.78
C ALA A 187 -6.57 8.32 1.08
N ASP A 188 -7.47 7.35 1.32
CA ASP A 188 -8.85 7.58 1.75
C ASP A 188 -8.89 8.35 3.10
N THR A 189 -7.96 8.05 4.01
CA THR A 189 -7.84 8.74 5.30
C THR A 189 -7.37 10.19 5.12
N TYR A 190 -6.42 10.45 4.20
CA TYR A 190 -6.02 11.81 3.84
C TYR A 190 -7.19 12.62 3.28
N GLN A 191 -7.99 12.02 2.40
CA GLN A 191 -9.16 12.66 1.84
C GLN A 191 -10.17 13.04 2.94
N SER A 192 -10.40 12.14 3.89
CA SER A 192 -11.30 12.36 5.03
C SER A 192 -10.78 13.47 5.98
N LEU A 193 -9.48 13.48 6.27
CA LEU A 193 -8.83 14.54 7.06
C LEU A 193 -8.99 15.92 6.40
N ILE A 194 -8.85 16.00 5.08
CA ILE A 194 -9.03 17.25 4.33
C ILE A 194 -10.50 17.68 4.37
N ALA A 195 -11.44 16.76 4.14
CA ALA A 195 -12.86 17.05 4.12
C ALA A 195 -13.37 17.59 5.48
N THR A 196 -12.92 17.02 6.59
CA THR A 196 -13.27 17.48 7.94
C THR A 196 -12.65 18.83 8.28
N THR A 197 -11.41 19.07 7.84
CA THR A 197 -10.74 20.38 8.02
C THR A 197 -11.44 21.49 7.22
N VAL A 198 -11.89 21.21 5.99
CA VAL A 198 -12.65 22.15 5.14
C VAL A 198 -14.03 22.44 5.73
N SER A 199 -14.69 21.47 6.35
CA SER A 199 -15.99 21.69 7.00
C SER A 199 -15.88 22.62 8.22
N SER A 200 -14.70 22.66 8.85
CA SER A 200 -14.42 23.46 10.04
C SER A 200 -13.82 24.84 9.74
N SER A 201 -13.38 25.08 8.50
CA SER A 201 -12.58 26.24 8.10
C SER A 201 -13.04 26.78 6.74
N SER A 202 -13.24 28.08 6.60
CA SER A 202 -13.76 28.70 5.37
C SER A 202 -12.80 28.72 4.17
N SER A 203 -11.65 28.01 4.23
CA SER A 203 -10.71 27.87 3.11
C SER A 203 -10.57 26.42 2.66
N SER A 204 -10.45 26.19 1.35
CA SER A 204 -10.15 24.87 0.79
C SER A 204 -8.74 24.45 1.24
N HIS A 205 -8.66 23.57 2.24
CA HIS A 205 -7.40 23.09 2.82
C HIS A 205 -6.68 22.03 1.97
N ILE A 206 -7.22 21.66 0.80
CA ILE A 206 -6.53 20.76 -0.10
C ILE A 206 -5.31 21.49 -0.69
N THR A 207 -4.12 20.99 -0.33
CA THR A 207 -2.85 21.52 -0.81
C THR A 207 -2.34 20.65 -1.96
N LYS A 208 -1.49 21.22 -2.83
CA LYS A 208 -0.80 20.43 -3.85
C LYS A 208 -0.01 19.27 -3.21
N ALA A 209 0.63 19.52 -2.07
CA ALA A 209 1.39 18.50 -1.35
C ALA A 209 0.51 17.31 -0.93
N SER A 210 -0.67 17.57 -0.37
CA SER A 210 -1.62 16.49 -0.03
C SER A 210 -2.12 15.73 -1.26
N CYS A 211 -2.33 16.41 -2.39
CA CYS A 211 -2.70 15.73 -3.64
C CYS A 211 -1.58 14.81 -4.12
N TYR A 212 -0.33 15.27 -4.13
CA TYR A 212 0.82 14.45 -4.54
C TYR A 212 0.99 13.21 -3.65
N GLU A 213 0.79 13.33 -2.35
CA GLU A 213 0.83 12.19 -1.42
C GLU A 213 -0.27 11.17 -1.75
N MET A 214 -1.52 11.61 -1.90
CA MET A 214 -2.64 10.73 -2.26
C MET A 214 -2.45 10.07 -3.63
N LEU A 215 -1.96 10.80 -4.63
CA LEU A 215 -1.66 10.26 -5.95
C LEU A 215 -0.62 9.14 -5.87
N THR A 216 0.45 9.34 -5.10
CA THR A 216 1.49 8.33 -4.89
C THR A 216 0.93 7.06 -4.26
N LEU A 217 0.04 7.22 -3.27
CA LEU A 217 -0.58 6.10 -2.56
C LEU A 217 -1.57 5.31 -3.45
N TYR A 218 -2.46 5.99 -4.18
CA TYR A 218 -3.37 5.31 -5.11
C TYR A 218 -2.63 4.67 -6.28
N GLU A 219 -1.55 5.28 -6.77
CA GLU A 219 -0.72 4.71 -7.83
C GLU A 219 -0.06 3.40 -7.36
N ARG A 220 0.51 3.37 -6.15
CA ARG A 220 1.05 2.13 -5.56
C ARG A 220 -0.01 1.05 -5.42
N THR A 221 -1.20 1.43 -4.97
CA THR A 221 -2.36 0.54 -4.88
C THR A 221 -2.69 -0.05 -6.25
N PHE A 222 -2.84 0.80 -7.27
CA PHE A 222 -3.16 0.42 -8.64
C PHE A 222 -2.16 -0.59 -9.21
N TYR A 223 -0.85 -0.34 -9.07
CA TYR A 223 0.17 -1.27 -9.58
C TYR A 223 0.13 -2.62 -8.87
N MET A 224 -0.02 -2.63 -7.54
CA MET A 224 -0.13 -3.90 -6.80
C MET A 224 -1.38 -4.68 -7.20
N LEU A 225 -2.54 -4.02 -7.32
CA LEU A 225 -3.78 -4.68 -7.73
C LEU A 225 -3.75 -5.13 -9.19
N THR A 226 -3.06 -4.42 -10.07
CA THR A 226 -2.85 -4.85 -11.46
C THR A 226 -2.10 -6.18 -11.51
N VAL A 227 -1.07 -6.36 -10.68
CA VAL A 227 -0.35 -7.64 -10.58
C VAL A 227 -1.23 -8.75 -9.99
N LEU A 228 -2.05 -8.42 -8.99
CA LEU A 228 -2.85 -9.40 -8.24
C LEU A 228 -4.10 -9.89 -8.98
N CYS A 229 -4.82 -8.98 -9.63
CA CYS A 229 -6.12 -9.28 -10.25
C CYS A 229 -6.29 -8.74 -11.68
N GLY A 230 -5.27 -8.10 -12.26
CA GLY A 230 -5.34 -7.55 -13.62
C GLY A 230 -5.89 -6.11 -13.65
N CYS A 231 -5.70 -5.44 -14.80
CA CYS A 231 -6.09 -4.04 -14.98
C CYS A 231 -7.60 -3.83 -14.94
N ASP A 232 -8.38 -4.74 -15.51
CA ASP A 232 -9.83 -4.56 -15.68
C ASP A 232 -10.64 -4.96 -14.44
N HIS A 233 -9.98 -5.47 -13.40
CA HIS A 233 -10.66 -5.89 -12.18
C HIS A 233 -11.22 -4.69 -11.41
N ALA A 234 -12.40 -4.85 -10.80
CA ALA A 234 -13.10 -3.77 -10.09
C ALA A 234 -12.25 -3.08 -9.01
N PHE A 235 -11.43 -3.84 -8.27
CA PHE A 235 -10.51 -3.26 -7.28
C PHE A 235 -9.44 -2.36 -7.93
N THR A 236 -8.85 -2.80 -9.03
CA THR A 236 -7.84 -2.03 -9.76
C THR A 236 -8.45 -0.76 -10.36
N GLN A 237 -9.65 -0.88 -10.95
CA GLN A 237 -10.40 0.25 -11.50
C GLN A 237 -10.84 1.24 -10.41
N SER A 238 -11.23 0.76 -9.22
CA SER A 238 -11.52 1.61 -8.07
C SER A 238 -10.32 2.51 -7.71
N ALA A 239 -9.12 1.92 -7.58
CA ALA A 239 -7.90 2.69 -7.30
C ALA A 239 -7.59 3.73 -8.39
N LEU A 240 -7.77 3.36 -9.68
CA LEU A 240 -7.57 4.26 -10.80
C LEU A 240 -8.57 5.43 -10.81
N ASN A 241 -9.84 5.16 -10.51
CA ASN A 241 -10.88 6.19 -10.45
C ASN A 241 -10.61 7.18 -9.32
N LYS A 242 -10.21 6.69 -8.14
CA LYS A 242 -9.81 7.54 -7.00
C LYS A 242 -8.58 8.39 -7.33
N TRP A 243 -7.56 7.79 -7.96
CA TRP A 243 -6.39 8.52 -8.44
C TRP A 243 -6.75 9.64 -9.41
N SER A 244 -7.61 9.34 -10.40
CA SER A 244 -8.04 10.30 -11.41
C SER A 244 -8.80 11.48 -10.78
N THR A 245 -9.67 11.20 -9.81
CA THR A 245 -10.37 12.22 -9.04
C THR A 245 -9.42 13.18 -8.34
N VAL A 246 -8.38 12.66 -7.67
CA VAL A 246 -7.38 13.52 -7.01
C VAL A 246 -6.58 14.33 -8.03
N ARG A 247 -6.27 13.74 -9.19
CA ARG A 247 -5.53 14.42 -10.27
C ARG A 247 -6.31 15.60 -10.83
N ASP A 248 -7.61 15.46 -11.06
CA ASP A 248 -8.46 16.54 -11.54
C ASP A 248 -8.50 17.71 -10.55
N VAL A 249 -8.54 17.40 -9.24
CA VAL A 249 -8.45 18.42 -8.19
C VAL A 249 -7.10 19.15 -8.25
N LEU A 250 -5.99 18.42 -8.40
CA LEU A 250 -4.65 19.03 -8.51
C LEU A 250 -4.56 19.99 -9.70
N LEU A 251 -5.06 19.59 -10.88
CA LEU A 251 -5.08 20.44 -12.07
C LEU A 251 -5.88 21.73 -11.84
N GLY A 252 -7.04 21.64 -11.17
CA GLY A 252 -7.83 22.82 -10.80
C GLY A 252 -7.09 23.81 -9.89
N LEU A 253 -6.23 23.31 -8.99
CA LEU A 253 -5.38 24.15 -8.14
C LEU A 253 -4.24 24.83 -8.93
N GLU A 254 -3.73 24.18 -9.97
CA GLU A 254 -2.68 24.73 -10.84
C GLU A 254 -3.20 25.87 -11.71
N ASP A 255 -4.37 25.70 -12.31
CA ASP A 255 -5.00 26.72 -13.15
C ASP A 255 -5.41 27.96 -12.33
N SER A 256 -5.91 27.76 -11.11
CA SER A 256 -6.24 28.84 -10.18
C SER A 256 -5.01 29.67 -9.79
N SER A 257 -3.83 29.05 -9.70
CA SER A 257 -2.58 29.75 -9.37
C SER A 257 -2.10 30.65 -10.51
N ARG A 258 -2.37 30.30 -11.77
CA ARG A 258 -1.96 31.08 -12.95
C ARG A 258 -2.78 32.36 -13.12
N MET A 259 -4.09 32.30 -12.86
CA MET A 259 -5.00 33.44 -12.99
C MET A 259 -4.75 34.59 -11.99
N VAL A 260 -4.03 34.33 -10.89
CA VAL A 260 -3.67 35.35 -9.88
C VAL A 260 -2.39 36.11 -10.27
N GLY A 261 -1.55 35.52 -11.14
CA GLY A 261 -0.28 36.12 -11.60
C GLY A 261 -0.45 37.29 -12.58
N ASP A 262 -1.49 37.28 -13.40
CA ASP A 262 -1.64 38.23 -14.51
C ASP A 262 -2.28 39.58 -14.13
N LYS A 263 -2.65 39.80 -12.85
CA LYS A 263 -3.27 41.07 -12.40
C LYS A 263 -2.28 42.07 -11.78
N LYS A 264 -0.97 41.84 -11.89
CA LYS A 264 0.05 42.69 -11.26
C LYS A 264 1.02 43.38 -12.21
N GLU A 265 0.75 43.36 -13.52
CA GLU A 265 1.50 44.11 -14.53
C GLU A 265 0.68 45.24 -15.16
N GLU A 266 0.09 46.13 -14.35
CA GLU A 266 -0.36 47.43 -14.87
C GLU A 266 -0.40 48.51 -13.78
N SER A 267 0.71 48.69 -13.07
CA SER A 267 1.08 49.99 -12.49
C SER A 267 2.41 49.86 -11.74
N LYS A 268 3.51 50.35 -12.33
CA LYS A 268 4.51 51.16 -11.64
C LYS A 268 5.54 51.71 -12.63
N GLU A 269 5.37 53.00 -12.95
CA GLU A 269 6.50 53.90 -13.19
C GLU A 269 7.36 53.98 -11.92
N GLU A 270 8.66 53.86 -12.15
CA GLU A 270 9.81 54.47 -11.47
C GLU A 270 9.93 54.38 -9.93
N GLY A 271 10.98 53.71 -9.48
CA GLY A 271 11.45 53.76 -8.10
C GLY A 271 12.58 52.77 -7.82
N GLU A 272 13.80 53.29 -7.98
CA GLU A 272 15.15 52.81 -7.67
C GLU A 272 15.40 51.56 -6.81
N GLU A 273 16.50 50.91 -7.18
CA GLU A 273 17.09 49.64 -6.79
C GLU A 273 17.55 49.55 -5.32
N GLU A 274 17.39 48.38 -4.70
CA GLU A 274 18.38 47.85 -3.75
C GLU A 274 18.41 46.31 -3.86
N GLU A 275 19.51 45.79 -4.39
CA GLU A 275 19.82 44.36 -4.55
C GLU A 275 20.08 43.71 -3.18
N VAL A 276 19.31 42.68 -2.83
CA VAL A 276 19.69 41.70 -1.80
C VAL A 276 19.55 40.31 -2.38
N ASP A 277 20.71 39.72 -2.62
CA ASP A 277 20.93 38.39 -3.18
C ASP A 277 20.64 37.32 -2.11
N ILE A 278 19.58 36.53 -2.33
CA ILE A 278 19.34 35.27 -1.61
C ILE A 278 19.01 34.22 -2.67
N THR A 279 20.03 33.43 -3.01
CA THR A 279 19.91 32.24 -3.84
C THR A 279 19.07 31.19 -3.10
N ASN A 280 17.93 30.84 -3.68
CA ASN A 280 17.09 29.74 -3.22
C ASN A 280 17.04 28.70 -4.35
N ASP A 281 17.69 27.57 -4.12
CA ASP A 281 17.80 26.45 -5.06
C ASP A 281 16.42 25.82 -5.31
N ASN A 282 15.81 26.18 -6.43
CA ASN A 282 14.64 25.48 -6.97
C ASN A 282 15.11 24.19 -7.66
N VAL A 283 14.96 23.05 -6.97
CA VAL A 283 15.05 21.73 -7.59
C VAL A 283 13.79 21.50 -8.42
N SER A 284 13.93 21.56 -9.74
CA SER A 284 12.91 21.20 -10.71
C SER A 284 12.83 19.68 -10.80
N TYR A 285 11.74 19.09 -10.31
CA TYR A 285 11.41 17.69 -10.58
C TYR A 285 10.62 17.60 -11.89
N HIS A 286 11.25 17.05 -12.91
CA HIS A 286 10.62 16.76 -14.20
C HIS A 286 9.99 15.36 -14.10
N TRP A 287 8.71 15.28 -13.77
CA TRP A 287 7.98 14.00 -13.73
C TRP A 287 7.41 13.68 -15.13
N SER A 288 7.73 12.48 -15.62
CA SER A 288 7.19 11.94 -16.86
C SER A 288 5.72 11.55 -16.68
N ASN A 289 4.90 12.00 -17.62
CA ASN A 289 3.45 11.86 -17.61
C ASN A 289 3.05 10.39 -17.90
N PRO A 290 2.33 9.67 -17.02
CA PRO A 290 1.92 8.29 -17.29
C PRO A 290 0.75 8.18 -18.30
N THR A 291 0.29 9.28 -18.91
CA THR A 291 -0.87 9.27 -19.83
C THR A 291 -0.52 9.00 -21.30
N SER A 292 0.67 8.53 -21.66
CA SER A 292 0.98 8.34 -23.09
C SER A 292 0.34 7.11 -23.73
N HIS A 293 -0.25 6.17 -22.96
CA HIS A 293 -1.03 5.06 -23.53
C HIS A 293 -2.24 4.71 -22.68
N VAL A 294 -3.25 5.58 -22.72
CA VAL A 294 -4.65 5.14 -22.60
C VAL A 294 -4.92 4.22 -23.79
N CYS A 295 -5.52 3.05 -23.57
CA CYS A 295 -6.10 2.23 -24.63
C CYS A 295 -7.11 3.09 -25.41
N GLU A 296 -6.67 3.68 -26.52
CA GLU A 296 -7.53 4.35 -27.49
C GLU A 296 -8.38 3.29 -28.17
N ASP A 297 -9.58 3.03 -27.63
CA ASP A 297 -10.71 2.52 -28.40
C ASP A 297 -12.01 2.64 -27.60
N TYR A 298 -12.41 3.86 -27.23
CA TYR A 298 -13.83 4.17 -26.99
C TYR A 298 -14.16 5.59 -27.46
N ASN A 299 -14.80 5.67 -28.63
CA ASN A 299 -15.53 6.85 -29.07
C ASN A 299 -16.80 6.99 -28.22
N VAL A 300 -16.79 7.87 -27.21
CA VAL A 300 -18.03 8.37 -26.59
C VAL A 300 -18.29 9.76 -27.12
N THR A 301 -19.29 9.85 -27.99
CA THR A 301 -19.85 11.13 -28.44
C THR A 301 -20.57 11.77 -27.26
N LEU A 302 -20.07 12.92 -26.81
CA LEU A 302 -20.74 13.77 -25.85
C LEU A 302 -22.04 14.30 -26.48
N LEU A 303 -23.20 13.79 -26.06
CA LEU A 303 -24.49 14.43 -26.24
C LEU A 303 -25.04 14.80 -24.87
N THR A 304 -24.98 16.09 -24.59
CA THR A 304 -25.64 16.76 -23.48
C THR A 304 -27.15 16.76 -23.71
N THR A 305 -27.91 15.88 -23.05
CA THR A 305 -29.30 16.11 -22.65
C THR A 305 -29.64 15.18 -21.49
N GLY A 306 -30.19 15.73 -20.41
CA GLY A 306 -30.26 15.11 -19.09
C GLY A 306 -31.11 13.84 -18.98
N GLN A 307 -30.66 12.97 -18.08
CA GLN A 307 -31.46 11.94 -17.40
C GLN A 307 -30.86 11.76 -16.00
N GLU A 308 -31.46 12.43 -15.00
CA GLU A 308 -31.35 12.01 -13.60
C GLU A 308 -32.21 10.75 -13.47
N GLY A 309 -31.62 9.58 -13.18
CA GLY A 309 -32.42 8.38 -12.94
C GLY A 309 -31.72 7.02 -12.93
N GLU A 310 -30.47 6.88 -13.35
CA GLU A 310 -29.85 5.53 -13.51
C GLU A 310 -28.82 5.14 -12.43
N GLY A 311 -28.50 6.04 -11.49
CA GLY A 311 -27.56 5.75 -10.40
C GLY A 311 -28.13 4.94 -9.22
N GLU A 312 -29.46 4.86 -9.07
CA GLU A 312 -30.10 4.15 -7.94
C GLU A 312 -30.25 2.64 -8.20
N GLU A 313 -30.19 2.18 -9.45
CA GLU A 313 -30.36 0.75 -9.78
C GLU A 313 -29.09 -0.08 -9.52
N GLU A 314 -27.89 0.51 -9.64
CA GLU A 314 -26.62 -0.21 -9.41
C GLU A 314 -26.29 -0.37 -7.91
N GLU A 315 -26.57 0.64 -7.07
CA GLU A 315 -26.43 0.51 -5.61
C GLU A 315 -27.39 -0.53 -5.02
N GLY A 316 -28.60 -0.63 -5.57
CA GLY A 316 -29.60 -1.63 -5.17
C GLY A 316 -29.15 -3.06 -5.47
N GLN A 317 -28.52 -3.29 -6.62
CA GLN A 317 -27.97 -4.60 -6.99
C GLN A 317 -26.82 -5.02 -6.08
N TYR A 318 -25.95 -4.08 -5.71
CA TYR A 318 -24.83 -4.35 -4.80
C TYR A 318 -25.30 -4.70 -3.39
N GLN A 319 -26.26 -3.95 -2.83
CA GLN A 319 -26.86 -4.28 -1.53
C GLN A 319 -27.59 -5.63 -1.55
N GLN A 320 -28.29 -5.95 -2.65
CA GLN A 320 -28.98 -7.23 -2.79
C GLN A 320 -27.98 -8.40 -2.86
N GLN A 321 -26.84 -8.22 -3.52
CA GLN A 321 -25.79 -9.24 -3.59
C GLN A 321 -25.11 -9.49 -2.23
N GLN A 322 -24.83 -8.43 -1.46
CA GLN A 322 -24.30 -8.58 -0.09
C GLN A 322 -25.30 -9.30 0.83
N GLN A 323 -26.59 -8.99 0.71
CA GLN A 323 -27.63 -9.62 1.53
C GLN A 323 -27.79 -11.11 1.20
N GLN A 324 -27.65 -11.51 -0.07
CA GLN A 324 -27.62 -12.93 -0.46
C GLN A 324 -26.40 -13.67 0.08
N GLN A 325 -25.22 -13.05 0.07
CA GLN A 325 -24.01 -13.68 0.64
C GLN A 325 -24.13 -13.89 2.15
N GLN A 326 -24.68 -12.92 2.89
CA GLN A 326 -24.93 -13.09 4.33
C GLN A 326 -25.92 -14.22 4.63
N GLN A 327 -27.01 -14.34 3.84
CA GLN A 327 -27.96 -15.44 4.02
C GLN A 327 -27.34 -16.82 3.74
N GLN A 328 -26.48 -16.94 2.72
CA GLN A 328 -25.77 -18.19 2.46
C GLN A 328 -24.80 -18.57 3.59
N GLN A 329 -24.07 -17.60 4.15
CA GLN A 329 -23.19 -17.86 5.29
C GLN A 329 -23.97 -18.32 6.53
N GLN A 330 -25.11 -17.69 6.83
CA GLN A 330 -25.97 -18.11 7.94
C GLN A 330 -26.52 -19.53 7.75
N GLN A 331 -26.92 -19.89 6.53
CA GLN A 331 -27.38 -21.26 6.23
C GLN A 331 -26.25 -22.29 6.40
N GLN A 332 -25.03 -21.98 5.96
CA GLN A 332 -23.89 -22.86 6.16
C GLN A 332 -23.57 -23.05 7.65
N GLN A 333 -23.61 -21.99 8.45
CA GLN A 333 -23.41 -22.09 9.91
C GLN A 333 -24.49 -22.95 10.58
N GLN A 334 -25.76 -22.81 10.19
CA GLN A 334 -26.83 -23.67 10.72
C GLN A 334 -26.64 -25.14 10.34
N GLN A 335 -26.19 -25.43 9.11
CA GLN A 335 -25.90 -26.81 8.69
C GLN A 335 -24.73 -27.41 9.49
N GLN A 336 -23.68 -26.63 9.76
CA GLN A 336 -22.56 -27.07 10.60
C GLN A 336 -22.99 -27.35 12.05
N GLN A 337 -23.86 -26.51 12.63
CA GLN A 337 -24.42 -26.74 13.96
C GLN A 337 -25.29 -28.00 14.02
N LEU A 338 -26.11 -28.24 13.00
CA LEU A 338 -26.93 -29.47 12.90
C LEU A 338 -26.05 -30.72 12.78
N HIS A 339 -24.99 -30.66 11.99
CA HIS A 339 -24.04 -31.76 11.85
C HIS A 339 -23.32 -32.05 13.18
N HIS A 340 -22.87 -31.01 13.89
CA HIS A 340 -22.27 -31.16 15.21
C HIS A 340 -23.25 -31.75 16.23
N TYR A 341 -24.53 -31.37 16.19
CA TYR A 341 -25.55 -31.92 17.06
C TYR A 341 -25.87 -33.39 16.76
N GLN A 342 -25.87 -33.79 15.49
CA GLN A 342 -26.04 -35.19 15.09
C GLN A 342 -24.87 -36.06 15.58
N GLN A 343 -23.63 -35.58 15.47
CA GLN A 343 -22.45 -36.28 15.98
C GLN A 343 -22.48 -36.49 17.51
N GLN A 344 -23.15 -35.62 18.27
CA GLN A 344 -23.30 -35.79 19.72
C GLN A 344 -24.41 -36.77 20.13
N LYS A 345 -25.32 -37.12 19.22
CA LYS A 345 -26.48 -37.99 19.53
C LYS A 345 -26.24 -39.48 19.35
N ASP A 346 -25.15 -39.87 18.69
CA ASP A 346 -24.75 -41.27 18.54
C ASP A 346 -23.48 -41.56 19.37
N PRO A 347 -23.57 -41.64 20.72
CA PRO A 347 -22.51 -42.23 21.50
C PRO A 347 -22.50 -43.75 21.28
N VAL A 348 -21.36 -44.25 20.81
CA VAL A 348 -21.03 -45.69 20.70
C VAL A 348 -21.19 -46.40 22.04
#